data_AF-A0A3N8LG98-F1
#
_entry.id   AF-A0A3N8LG98-F1
#
_cell.length_a   1.000
_cell.length_b   1.000
_cell.length_c   1.000
_cell.angle_alpha   90.00
_cell.angle_beta   90.00
_cell.angle_gamma   90.00
#
_symmetry.space_group_name_H-M   'P 1'
#
loop_
_entity.id
_entity.type
_entity.pdbx_description
1 polymer ?
#
loop_
_entity_poly.entity_id
_entity_poly.type
_entity_poly.pdbx_seq_one_letter_code
_entity_poly.pdbx_strand_id
1 'polypeptide(L)' 'MRTARVFRDGNSQVVQIPADLAYERSDIELEIQRVGDEIRIRPARRPLAGALEKLAKFGPDFMAEGRGDQEQAERGGV' A
#
# COMPACT_ATOMS: atom_id res chain seq x y z
N MET A 1 5.15 -0.17 22.69
CA MET A 1 4.58 -1.53 22.55
C MET A 1 3.25 -1.56 23.27
N ARG A 2 2.14 -1.89 22.59
CA ARG A 2 0.83 -2.09 23.21
C ARG A 2 0.52 -3.57 23.30
N THR A 3 -0.07 -4.01 24.40
CA THR A 3 -0.60 -5.36 24.56
C THR A 3 -2.10 -5.34 24.32
N ALA A 4 -2.60 -6.21 23.45
CA ALA A 4 -4.03 -6.41 23.24
C ALA A 4 -4.44 -7.78 23.78
N ARG A 5 -5.67 -7.89 24.31
CA ARG A 5 -6.23 -9.20 24.63
C ARG A 5 -6.83 -9.79 23.36
N VAL A 6 -6.63 -11.09 23.23
CA VAL A 6 -7.27 -11.91 22.21
C VAL A 6 -8.60 -12.40 22.74
N PHE A 7 -9.62 -12.39 21.90
CA PHE A 7 -10.87 -13.12 22.15
C PHE A 7 -11.24 -13.96 20.94
N ARG A 8 -12.17 -14.90 21.13
CA ARG A 8 -12.72 -15.73 20.05
C ARG A 8 -14.05 -15.17 19.59
N ASP A 9 -14.25 -15.18 18.29
CA ASP A 9 -15.53 -14.94 17.64
C ASP A 9 -15.80 -16.10 16.67
N GLY A 10 -16.71 -17.00 17.06
CA GLY A 10 -16.89 -18.28 16.38
C GLY A 10 -15.59 -19.10 16.29
N ASN A 11 -15.18 -19.42 15.06
CA ASN A 11 -13.93 -20.14 14.78
C ASN A 11 -12.73 -19.21 14.54
N SER A 12 -12.92 -17.90 14.72
CA SER A 12 -11.91 -16.88 14.45
C SER A 12 -11.30 -16.35 15.75
N GLN A 13 -10.03 -15.95 15.66
CA GLN A 13 -9.35 -15.19 16.69
C GLN A 13 -9.42 -13.71 16.33
N VAL A 14 -9.82 -12.86 17.28
CA VAL A 14 -9.96 -11.42 17.07
C VAL A 14 -8.98 -10.67 17.98
N VAL A 15 -8.28 -9.70 17.39
CA VAL A 15 -7.42 -8.74 18.09
C VAL A 15 -7.99 -7.35 17.87
N GLN A 16 -8.33 -6.65 18.96
CA GLN A 16 -8.76 -5.27 18.88
C GLN A 16 -7.55 -4.36 18.68
N ILE A 17 -7.50 -3.65 17.54
CA ILE A 17 -6.46 -2.66 17.26
C ILE A 17 -6.87 -1.33 17.94
N PRO A 18 -6.04 -0.79 18.85
CA PRO A 18 -6.26 0.52 19.47
C PRO A 18 -6.37 1.63 18.42
N ALA A 19 -7.19 2.65 18.67
CA ALA A 19 -7.48 3.71 17.69
C ALA A 19 -6.23 4.48 17.22
N ASP A 20 -5.23 4.64 18.10
CA ASP A 20 -3.94 5.27 17.78
C ASP A 20 -3.03 4.39 16.88
N LEU A 21 -3.37 3.12 16.71
CA LEU A 21 -2.69 2.16 15.83
C LEU A 21 -3.55 1.74 14.63
N ALA A 22 -4.82 2.18 14.57
CA ALA A 22 -5.74 1.81 13.52
C ALA A 22 -5.42 2.57 12.22
N TYR A 23 -5.69 1.93 11.08
CA TYR A 23 -5.65 2.62 9.79
C TYR A 23 -6.80 3.63 9.71
N GLU A 24 -6.55 4.78 9.07
CA GLU A 24 -7.58 5.81 8.87
C GLU A 24 -8.79 5.32 8.07
N ARG A 25 -8.54 4.37 7.16
CA ARG A 25 -9.53 3.78 6.27
C ARG A 25 -9.93 2.39 6.73
N SER A 26 -11.22 2.16 6.88
CA SER A 26 -11.79 0.86 7.24
C SER A 26 -11.99 -0.08 6.05
N ASP A 27 -11.88 0.42 4.81
CA ASP A 27 -12.14 -0.30 3.57
C ASP A 27 -10.88 -0.86 2.90
N ILE A 28 -9.81 -1.04 3.68
CA ILE A 28 -8.56 -1.61 3.18
C ILE A 28 -8.55 -3.13 3.32
N GLU A 29 -8.07 -3.82 2.29
CA GLU A 29 -7.75 -5.24 2.40
C GLU A 29 -6.41 -5.41 3.12
N LEU A 30 -6.29 -6.45 3.94
CA LEU A 30 -5.08 -6.76 4.71
C LEU A 30 -4.56 -8.14 4.33
N GLU A 31 -3.24 -8.22 4.12
CA GLU A 31 -2.52 -9.48 4.05
C GLU A 31 -2.12 -9.92 5.47
N ILE A 32 -2.43 -11.17 5.82
CA ILE A 32 -2.11 -11.78 7.11
C ILE A 32 -1.17 -12.95 6.88
N GLN A 33 -0.02 -12.95 7.55
CA GLN A 33 0.99 -14.01 7.44
C GLN A 33 1.50 -14.41 8.81
N ARG A 34 1.71 -15.71 9.05
CA ARG A 34 2.41 -16.22 10.21
C ARG A 34 3.90 -16.41 9.91
N VAL A 35 4.76 -15.90 10.76
CA VAL A 35 6.22 -16.06 10.66
C VAL A 35 6.73 -16.51 12.03
N GLY A 36 7.02 -17.80 12.18
CA GLY A 36 7.34 -18.37 13.49
C GLY A 36 6.16 -18.23 14.46
N ASP A 37 6.38 -17.54 15.57
CA ASP A 37 5.38 -17.18 16.59
C ASP A 37 4.68 -15.84 16.31
N GLU A 38 5.16 -15.05 15.35
CA GLU A 38 4.59 -13.75 14.99
C GLU A 38 3.42 -13.89 13.99
N ILE A 39 2.41 -13.01 14.13
CA ILE A 39 1.45 -12.72 13.07
C ILE A 39 1.73 -11.32 12.53
N ARG A 40 2.03 -11.25 11.24
CA ARG A 40 2.29 -10.00 10.50
C ARG A 40 1.05 -9.63 9.71
N ILE A 41 0.53 -8.44 9.97
CA ILE A 41 -0.63 -7.87 9.30
C ILE A 41 -0.15 -6.61 8.59
N ARG A 42 -0.42 -6.50 7.29
CA ARG A 42 -0.04 -5.34 6.47
C ARG A 42 -1.09 -5.06 5.40
N PRO A 43 -1.20 -3.82 4.89
CA PRO A 43 -2.12 -3.53 3.80
C PRO A 43 -1.80 -4.42 2.60
N ALA A 44 -2.83 -4.99 2.01
CA ALA A 44 -2.70 -5.76 0.79
C ALA A 44 -2.13 -4.85 -0.30
N ARG A 45 -1.10 -5.33 -1.00
CA ARG A 45 -0.58 -4.57 -2.13
C ARG A 45 -1.65 -4.57 -3.20
N ARG A 46 -2.10 -3.37 -3.62
CA ARG A 46 -2.94 -3.27 -4.82
C ARG A 46 -2.10 -3.77 -5.99
N PRO A 47 -2.46 -4.88 -6.63
CA PRO A 47 -1.69 -5.36 -7.75
C PRO A 47 -1.78 -4.33 -8.88
N LEU A 48 -0.67 -4.06 -9.54
CA LEU A 48 -0.63 -3.31 -10.80
C LEU A 48 -1.13 -4.18 -11.97
N ALA A 49 -2.08 -5.08 -11.70
CA ALA A 49 -2.67 -5.93 -12.72
C ALA A 49 -3.28 -5.05 -13.82
N GLY A 50 -3.00 -5.39 -15.08
CA GLY A 50 -3.40 -4.59 -16.23
C GLY A 50 -2.64 -3.27 -16.42
N ALA A 51 -1.62 -2.96 -15.61
CA ALA A 51 -0.77 -1.79 -15.86
C ALA A 51 -0.03 -1.92 -17.19
N LEU A 52 0.55 -3.09 -17.47
CA LEU A 52 1.24 -3.35 -18.75
C LEU A 52 0.27 -3.27 -19.95
N GLU A 53 -0.95 -3.79 -19.81
CA GLU A 53 -1.98 -3.68 -20.85
C GLU A 53 -2.37 -2.23 -21.13
N LYS A 54 -2.40 -1.37 -20.10
CA LYS A 54 -2.64 0.07 -20.25
C LYS A 54 -1.46 0.76 -20.92
N LEU A 55 -0.22 0.42 -20.54
CA LEU A 55 0.98 0.97 -21.17
C LEU A 55 1.10 0.53 -22.64
N ALA A 56 0.68 -0.69 -22.99
CA ALA A 56 0.67 -1.20 -24.36
C ALA A 56 -0.32 -0.47 -25.29
N LYS A 57 -1.24 0.33 -24.75
CA LYS A 57 -2.16 1.18 -25.53
C LYS A 57 -1.51 2.47 -26.01
N PHE A 58 -0.30 2.79 -25.56
CA PHE A 58 0.44 3.91 -26.11
C PHE A 58 0.78 3.66 -27.58
N GLY A 59 0.60 4.69 -28.41
CA GLY A 59 0.97 4.64 -29.82
C GLY A 59 2.49 4.56 -30.00
N PRO A 60 2.97 4.16 -31.19
CA PRO A 60 4.40 4.03 -31.48
C PRO A 60 5.17 5.34 -31.29
N ASP A 61 4.52 6.49 -31.43
CA ASP A 61 5.14 7.81 -31.28
C ASP A 61 5.04 8.37 -29.84
N PHE A 62 4.48 7.61 -28.90
CA PHE A 62 4.35 8.05 -27.52
C PHE A 62 5.74 8.25 -26.88
N MET A 63 6.03 9.49 -26.48
CA MET A 63 7.36 9.92 -26.03
C MET A 63 8.49 9.72 -27.06
N ALA A 64 8.21 9.79 -28.37
CA ALA A 64 9.25 9.72 -29.41
C ALA A 64 10.36 10.78 -29.24
N GLU A 65 10.00 11.96 -28.72
CA GLU A 65 10.93 13.08 -28.45
C GLU A 65 11.49 13.06 -27.01
N GLY A 66 11.19 12.02 -26.24
CA GLY A 66 11.61 11.89 -24.85
C GLY A 66 10.85 12.81 -23.88
N ARG A 67 11.45 13.05 -22.70
CA ARG A 67 10.87 13.87 -21.62
C ARG A 67 11.09 15.39 -21.81
N GLY A 68 11.79 15.78 -22.87
CA GLY A 68 12.30 17.15 -23.06
C GLY A 68 13.30 17.58 -21.99
N ASP A 69 13.79 18.81 -22.09
CA ASP A 69 14.62 19.42 -21.05
C ASP A 69 13.75 19.83 -19.86
N GLN A 70 14.23 19.53 -18.66
CA GLN A 70 13.57 19.86 -17.40
C GLN A 70 14.47 20.85 -16.65
N GLU A 71 14.30 22.15 -16.90
CA GLU A 71 14.99 23.16 -16.12
C GLU A 71 14.38 23.23 -14.71
N GLN A 72 15.16 22.83 -13.71
CA GLN A 72 14.79 22.98 -12.32
C GLN A 72 15.16 24.40 -11.88
N ALA A 73 14.14 25.23 -11.59
CA ALA A 73 14.38 26.55 -11.02
C ALA A 73 15.10 26.42 -9.66
N GLU A 74 16.06 27.32 -9.41
CA GLU A 74 16.64 27.45 -8.09
C GLU A 74 15.52 27.68 -7.07
N ARG A 75 15.43 26.80 -6.07
CA ARG A 75 14.52 27.06 -4.95
C ARG A 75 15.09 28.25 -4.20
N GLY A 76 14.38 29.38 -4.23
CA GLY A 76 14.71 30.55 -3.42
C GLY A 76 14.77 30.14 -1.95
N GLY A 77 15.98 30.01 -1.43
CA GLY A 77 16.21 29.86 0.00
C GLY A 77 15.87 31.19 0.66
N VAL A 78 14.86 31.17 1.53
CA VAL A 78 14.66 32.15 2.60
C VAL A 78 14.80 31.41 3.90
#